data_AF-A0A2Z4V668-F1
#
_entry.id   AF-A0A2Z4V668-F1
#
_cell.length_a   1.000
_cell.length_b   1.000
_cell.length_c   1.000
_cell.angle_alpha   90.00
_cell.angle_beta   90.00
_cell.angle_gamma   90.00
#
_symmetry.space_group_name_H-M   'P 1'
#
loop_
_entity.id
_entity.type
_entity.pdbx_description
1 polymer ?
#
loop_
_entity_poly.entity_id
_entity_poly.type
_entity_poly.pdbx_seq_one_letter_code
_entity_poly.pdbx_strand_id
1 'polypeptide(L)'
;MDPPVASPADPPVPSAQNSATPVARPPLVAKPVTAWAIGMLMAKVPCSAREATQILQAAADMAHLSAAEIAAAVVSGARGEAAPAHVERALRRTVLVARSASPGAARGTGLLPSLTRTEEVLSRLHGCRARLAQAPGDPGALRAMDDAAYTPCVLLGQPRLRLAISAAEQHLSDLR
;
A
#
# COMPACT_ATOMS: atom_id res chain seq x y z
N MET A 1 -3.50 -74.52 56.33
CA MET A 1 -3.67 -73.19 56.97
C MET A 1 -2.27 -72.60 56.97
N ASP A 2 -1.91 -71.97 55.86
CA ASP A 2 -0.55 -71.50 55.56
C ASP A 2 -0.54 -69.96 55.55
N PRO A 3 0.47 -69.31 56.18
CA PRO A 3 0.62 -67.86 56.23
C PRO A 3 1.35 -67.30 54.98
N PRO A 4 1.36 -65.96 54.79
CA PRO A 4 1.29 -65.34 53.47
C PRO A 4 2.64 -65.17 52.75
N VAL A 5 2.61 -65.36 51.43
CA VAL A 5 3.68 -64.96 50.50
C VAL A 5 3.69 -63.44 50.38
N ALA A 6 4.83 -62.84 50.74
CA ALA A 6 5.21 -61.50 50.33
C ALA A 6 6.14 -61.58 49.13
N SER A 7 5.82 -60.88 48.04
CA SER A 7 6.77 -60.55 46.98
C SER A 7 6.43 -59.18 46.37
N PRO A 8 7.44 -58.50 45.82
CA PRO A 8 7.64 -57.07 45.99
C PRO A 8 6.89 -56.20 44.98
N ALA A 9 6.69 -54.96 45.42
CA ALA A 9 6.10 -53.86 44.70
C ALA A 9 6.67 -53.66 43.28
N ASP A 10 5.79 -53.72 42.29
CA ASP A 10 5.95 -52.96 41.05
C ASP A 10 5.53 -51.50 41.30
N PRO A 11 6.34 -50.50 40.89
CA PRO A 11 5.96 -49.11 41.01
C PRO A 11 4.80 -48.78 40.05
N PRO A 12 3.89 -47.86 40.43
CA PRO A 12 2.83 -47.42 39.55
C PRO A 12 3.42 -46.70 38.32
N VAL A 13 3.04 -47.17 37.13
CA VAL A 13 3.26 -46.46 35.88
C VAL A 13 2.52 -45.12 35.97
N PRO A 14 3.19 -43.95 35.88
CA PRO A 14 2.48 -42.68 35.83
C PRO A 14 1.81 -42.54 34.46
N SER A 15 0.49 -42.70 34.46
CA SER A 15 -0.38 -42.18 33.40
C SER A 15 -0.29 -40.66 33.39
N ALA A 16 0.76 -40.11 32.78
CA ALA A 16 0.85 -38.71 32.43
C ALA A 16 -0.05 -38.44 31.23
N GLN A 17 -1.37 -38.54 31.43
CA GLN A 17 -2.32 -37.82 30.59
C GLN A 17 -2.21 -36.35 31.00
N ASN A 18 -1.17 -35.70 30.48
CA ASN A 18 -1.10 -34.25 30.40
C ASN A 18 -2.35 -33.80 29.64
N SER A 19 -3.39 -33.46 30.40
CA SER A 19 -4.41 -32.53 29.97
C SER A 19 -3.68 -31.22 29.72
N ALA A 20 -3.12 -31.10 28.52
CA ALA A 20 -2.60 -29.85 28.00
C ALA A 20 -3.81 -28.92 27.91
N THR A 21 -4.01 -28.17 28.98
CA THR A 21 -4.74 -26.91 28.95
C THR A 21 -4.28 -26.20 27.68
N PRO A 22 -5.16 -25.79 26.76
CA PRO A 22 -4.72 -25.00 25.63
C PRO A 22 -4.07 -23.76 26.22
N VAL A 23 -2.74 -23.71 26.12
CA VAL A 23 -1.95 -22.54 26.50
C VAL A 23 -2.51 -21.43 25.65
N ALA A 24 -3.35 -20.60 26.27
CA ALA A 24 -3.81 -19.37 25.68
C ALA A 24 -2.54 -18.63 25.28
N ARG A 25 -2.27 -18.60 23.97
CA ARG A 25 -1.20 -17.78 23.44
C ARG A 25 -1.41 -16.39 24.03
N PRO A 26 -0.40 -15.78 24.67
CA PRO A 26 -0.55 -14.41 25.12
C PRO A 26 -1.02 -13.60 23.91
N PRO A 27 -2.03 -12.72 24.05
CA PRO A 27 -2.40 -11.84 22.96
C PRO A 27 -1.13 -11.07 22.63
N LEU A 28 -0.49 -11.44 21.52
CA LEU A 28 0.55 -10.63 20.92
C LEU A 28 -0.13 -9.29 20.73
N VAL A 29 0.19 -8.36 21.63
CA VAL A 29 -0.24 -6.96 21.68
C VAL A 29 -0.59 -6.59 20.26
N ALA A 30 -1.83 -6.27 19.89
CA ALA A 30 -2.23 -6.23 18.47
C ALA A 30 -1.46 -5.22 17.58
N LYS A 31 -0.65 -4.34 18.21
CA LYS A 31 0.08 -3.23 17.58
C LYS A 31 1.20 -3.59 16.57
N PRO A 32 2.04 -4.63 16.70
CA PRO A 32 3.06 -4.97 15.74
C PRO A 32 2.48 -5.64 14.50
N VAL A 33 1.39 -6.41 14.62
CA VAL A 33 0.77 -7.09 13.45
C VAL A 33 0.16 -6.06 12.51
N THR A 34 -0.55 -5.06 13.04
CA THR A 34 -1.09 -3.94 12.23
C THR A 34 0.03 -3.11 11.60
N ALA A 35 1.08 -2.76 12.34
CA ALA A 35 2.22 -2.02 11.79
C ALA A 35 2.92 -2.79 10.66
N TRP A 36 3.04 -4.11 10.80
CA TRP A 36 3.66 -4.96 9.77
C TRP A 36 2.77 -5.10 8.54
N ALA A 37 1.46 -5.28 8.72
CA ALA A 37 0.49 -5.29 7.62
C ALA A 37 0.47 -3.96 6.85
N ILE A 38 0.56 -2.82 7.57
CA ILE A 38 0.71 -1.49 6.96
C ILE A 38 1.98 -1.44 6.09
N GLY A 39 3.13 -1.86 6.65
CA GLY A 39 4.39 -1.90 5.90
C GLY A 39 4.33 -2.80 4.65
N MET A 40 3.69 -3.97 4.76
CA MET A 40 3.50 -4.88 3.62
C MET A 40 2.60 -4.28 2.53
N LEU A 41 1.54 -3.57 2.92
CA LEU A 41 0.63 -2.93 1.97
C LEU A 41 1.34 -1.78 1.23
N MET A 42 2.12 -0.97 1.95
CA MET A 42 2.95 0.10 1.37
C MET A 42 4.02 -0.44 0.42
N ALA A 43 4.58 -1.63 0.69
CA ALA A 43 5.55 -2.26 -0.21
C ALA A 43 4.93 -2.78 -1.51
N LYS A 44 3.64 -3.14 -1.50
CA LYS A 44 2.93 -3.72 -2.65
C LYS A 44 2.11 -2.70 -3.45
N VAL A 45 1.75 -1.58 -2.82
CA VAL A 45 0.91 -0.54 -3.38
C VAL A 45 1.49 0.82 -2.99
N PRO A 46 1.71 1.75 -3.94
CA PRO A 46 2.16 3.09 -3.61
C PRO A 46 1.07 3.79 -2.79
N CYS A 47 1.22 3.82 -1.47
CA CYS A 47 0.30 4.45 -0.54
C CYS A 47 1.03 4.88 0.73
N SER A 48 0.51 5.89 1.41
CA SER A 48 0.98 6.34 2.72
C SER A 48 0.54 5.39 3.84
N ALA A 49 1.20 5.44 5.00
CA ALA A 49 0.78 4.67 6.17
C ALA A 49 -0.66 4.99 6.62
N ARG A 50 -1.10 6.24 6.43
CA ARG A 50 -2.49 6.67 6.69
C ARG A 50 -3.47 5.99 5.76
N GLU A 51 -3.20 5.99 4.46
CA GLU A 51 -4.04 5.30 3.46
C GLU A 51 -4.05 3.78 3.70
N ALA A 52 -2.90 3.19 4.01
CA ALA A 52 -2.82 1.78 4.35
C ALA A 52 -3.68 1.42 5.57
N THR A 53 -3.69 2.28 6.60
CA THR A 53 -4.55 2.12 7.77
C THR A 53 -6.03 2.19 7.38
N GLN A 54 -6.41 3.16 6.55
CA GLN A 54 -7.80 3.30 6.07
C GLN A 54 -8.25 2.10 5.22
N ILE A 55 -7.37 1.57 4.37
CA ILE A 55 -7.64 0.36 3.56
C ILE A 55 -7.90 -0.84 4.47
N LEU A 56 -7.07 -1.05 5.49
CA LEU A 56 -7.25 -2.15 6.45
C LEU A 56 -8.57 -2.01 7.22
N GLN A 57 -8.90 -0.80 7.65
CA GLN A 57 -10.16 -0.51 8.36
C GLN A 57 -11.38 -0.78 7.47
N ALA A 58 -11.39 -0.25 6.25
CA ALA A 58 -12.50 -0.44 5.32
C ALA A 58 -12.64 -1.90 4.85
N ALA A 59 -11.54 -2.64 4.75
CA ALA A 59 -11.57 -4.07 4.46
C ALA A 59 -12.15 -4.87 5.63
N ALA A 60 -11.83 -4.48 6.87
CA ALA A 60 -12.39 -5.04 8.09
C ALA A 60 -13.91 -4.84 8.15
N ASP A 61 -14.36 -3.62 7.89
CA ASP A 61 -15.79 -3.27 7.84
C ASP A 61 -16.54 -4.09 6.77
N MET A 62 -15.97 -4.23 5.57
CA MET A 62 -16.57 -5.03 4.48
C MET A 62 -16.54 -6.53 4.72
N ALA A 63 -15.57 -7.04 5.46
CA ALA A 63 -15.45 -8.46 5.81
C ALA A 63 -16.18 -8.82 7.10
N HIS A 64 -16.71 -7.82 7.82
CA HIS A 64 -17.26 -7.97 9.17
C HIS A 64 -16.27 -8.61 10.16
N LEU A 65 -14.99 -8.25 10.02
CA LEU A 65 -13.90 -8.69 10.88
C LEU A 65 -13.29 -7.50 11.59
N SER A 66 -12.48 -7.76 12.62
CA SER A 66 -11.66 -6.72 13.23
C SER A 66 -10.47 -6.36 12.33
N ALA A 67 -9.97 -5.12 12.46
CA ALA A 67 -8.76 -4.69 11.76
C ALA A 67 -7.52 -5.54 12.10
N ALA A 68 -7.49 -6.15 13.30
CA ALA A 68 -6.44 -7.07 13.72
C ALA A 68 -6.49 -8.40 12.97
N GLU A 69 -7.68 -8.96 12.74
CA GLU A 69 -7.88 -10.19 11.97
C GLU A 69 -7.53 -9.99 10.49
N ILE A 70 -7.90 -8.84 9.92
CA ILE A 70 -7.49 -8.48 8.56
C ILE A 70 -5.97 -8.30 8.47
N ALA A 71 -5.35 -7.60 9.43
CA ALA A 71 -3.90 -7.43 9.45
C ALA A 71 -3.17 -8.78 9.57
N ALA A 72 -3.66 -9.70 10.40
CA ALA A 72 -3.14 -11.06 10.50
C ALA A 72 -3.27 -11.82 9.17
N ALA A 73 -4.42 -11.72 8.50
CA ALA A 73 -4.63 -12.35 7.20
C ALA A 73 -3.71 -11.80 6.10
N VAL A 74 -3.45 -10.49 6.09
CA VAL A 74 -2.47 -9.86 5.18
C VAL A 74 -1.06 -10.40 5.43
N VAL A 75 -0.68 -10.50 6.71
CA VAL A 75 0.63 -11.02 7.12
C VAL A 75 0.81 -12.51 6.75
N SER A 76 -0.20 -13.34 7.01
CA SER A 76 -0.23 -14.75 6.61
C SER A 76 -0.17 -14.91 5.09
N GLY A 77 -0.94 -14.10 4.35
CA GLY A 77 -0.91 -14.06 2.89
C GLY A 77 0.47 -13.72 2.32
N ALA A 78 1.19 -12.80 2.95
CA ALA A 78 2.56 -12.47 2.55
C ALA A 78 3.56 -13.60 2.79
N ARG A 79 3.25 -14.55 3.69
CA ARG A 79 4.04 -15.76 3.96
C ARG A 79 3.64 -16.94 3.07
N GLY A 80 2.70 -16.75 2.14
CA GLY A 80 2.23 -17.77 1.21
C GLY A 80 1.01 -18.57 1.67
N GLU A 81 0.40 -18.21 2.80
CA GLU A 81 -0.83 -18.86 3.27
C GLU A 81 -2.05 -18.29 2.53
N ALA A 82 -2.97 -19.16 2.11
CA ALA A 82 -4.18 -18.71 1.43
C ALA A 82 -5.13 -18.03 2.45
N ALA A 83 -5.34 -16.72 2.28
CA ALA A 83 -6.37 -16.01 3.04
C ALA A 83 -7.78 -16.46 2.61
N PRO A 84 -8.79 -16.41 3.51
CA PRO A 84 -10.17 -16.69 3.14
C PRO A 84 -10.64 -15.80 1.98
N ALA A 85 -11.31 -16.39 0.99
CA ALA A 85 -11.65 -15.70 -0.27
C ALA A 85 -12.48 -14.41 -0.09
N HIS A 86 -13.25 -14.29 1.00
CA HIS A 86 -14.02 -13.07 1.29
C HIS A 86 -13.12 -11.93 1.79
N VAL A 87 -12.09 -12.24 2.60
CA VAL A 87 -11.07 -11.27 3.05
C VAL A 87 -10.25 -10.77 1.88
N GLU A 88 -9.81 -11.67 1.01
CA GLU A 88 -9.06 -11.30 -0.20
C GLU A 88 -9.90 -10.40 -1.13
N ARG A 89 -11.19 -10.73 -1.33
CA ARG A 89 -12.10 -9.89 -2.10
C ARG A 89 -12.28 -8.51 -1.48
N ALA A 90 -12.45 -8.41 -0.16
CA ALA A 90 -12.57 -7.14 0.54
C ALA A 90 -11.31 -6.27 0.41
N LEU A 91 -10.12 -6.86 0.56
CA LEU A 91 -8.84 -6.18 0.38
C LEU A 91 -8.62 -5.73 -1.07
N ARG A 92 -8.88 -6.59 -2.06
CA ARG A 92 -8.75 -6.21 -3.47
C ARG A 92 -9.69 -5.06 -3.82
N ARG A 93 -10.93 -5.08 -3.30
CA ARG A 93 -11.94 -4.04 -3.57
C ARG A 93 -11.57 -2.71 -2.92
N THR A 94 -11.15 -2.69 -1.66
CA THR A 94 -10.68 -1.47 -0.98
C THR A 94 -9.46 -0.87 -1.64
N VAL A 95 -8.46 -1.69 -2.01
CA VAL A 95 -7.27 -1.22 -2.71
C VAL A 95 -7.62 -0.63 -4.08
N LEU A 96 -8.56 -1.25 -4.81
CA LEU A 96 -9.04 -0.70 -6.08
C LEU A 96 -9.73 0.66 -5.87
N VAL A 97 -10.60 0.77 -4.86
CA VAL A 97 -11.25 2.03 -4.50
C VAL A 97 -10.22 3.09 -4.12
N ALA A 98 -9.25 2.77 -3.26
CA ALA A 98 -8.19 3.69 -2.85
C ALA A 98 -7.35 4.18 -4.04
N ARG A 99 -7.00 3.30 -4.99
CA ARG A 99 -6.31 3.69 -6.23
C ARG A 99 -7.16 4.58 -7.13
N SER A 100 -8.48 4.37 -7.18
CA SER A 100 -9.39 5.20 -7.97
C SER A 100 -9.72 6.55 -7.32
N ALA A 101 -9.74 6.60 -5.99
CA ALA A 101 -9.95 7.80 -5.20
C ALA A 101 -8.68 8.66 -5.07
N SER A 102 -7.50 8.05 -5.29
CA SER A 102 -6.22 8.74 -5.33
C SER A 102 -5.77 8.93 -6.78
N PRO A 103 -6.17 10.02 -7.46
CA PRO A 103 -5.46 10.45 -8.68
C PRO A 103 -4.03 10.94 -8.38
N GLY A 104 -3.50 10.74 -7.17
CA GLY A 104 -2.25 11.34 -6.68
C GLY A 104 -1.25 10.37 -6.01
N ALA A 105 -1.46 9.05 -6.03
CA ALA A 105 -0.48 8.09 -5.52
C ALA A 105 0.79 7.94 -6.39
N ALA A 106 0.84 8.66 -7.51
CA ALA A 106 2.08 8.98 -8.24
C ALA A 106 2.75 10.27 -7.73
N ARG A 107 2.43 10.73 -6.51
CA ARG A 107 3.34 11.60 -5.76
C ARG A 107 4.58 10.77 -5.46
N GLY A 108 5.53 10.81 -6.40
CA GLY A 108 6.88 10.37 -6.15
C GLY A 108 7.32 10.94 -4.81
N THR A 109 7.94 10.09 -3.99
CA THR A 109 8.79 10.54 -2.91
C THR A 109 9.87 11.43 -3.52
N GLY A 110 9.62 12.73 -3.67
CA GLY A 110 10.48 13.60 -4.44
C GLY A 110 10.16 15.03 -4.12
N LEU A 111 11.18 15.74 -3.63
CA LEU A 111 11.21 17.19 -3.55
C LEU A 111 10.55 17.77 -4.81
N LEU A 112 9.59 18.66 -4.64
CA LEU A 112 9.03 19.42 -5.76
C LEU A 112 10.17 20.05 -6.56
N PRO A 113 10.11 20.08 -7.91
CA PRO A 113 11.12 20.75 -8.70
C PRO A 113 11.22 22.23 -8.28
N SER A 114 12.40 22.82 -8.47
CA SER A 114 12.58 24.24 -8.16
C SER A 114 11.60 25.11 -8.96
N LEU A 115 11.24 26.28 -8.41
CA LEU A 115 10.36 27.24 -9.08
C LEU A 115 10.89 27.59 -10.48
N THR A 116 12.16 27.96 -10.57
CA THR A 116 12.83 28.27 -11.84
C THR A 116 12.69 27.12 -12.84
N ARG A 117 12.87 25.87 -12.40
CA ARG A 117 12.72 24.71 -13.30
C ARG A 117 11.28 24.53 -13.77
N THR A 118 10.32 24.85 -12.92
CA THR A 118 8.89 24.78 -13.24
C THR A 118 8.51 25.86 -14.27
N GLU A 119 9.00 27.08 -14.10
CA GLU A 119 8.83 28.20 -15.04
C GLU A 119 9.47 27.93 -16.40
N GLU A 120 10.68 27.38 -16.43
CA GLU A 120 11.37 26.99 -17.67
C GLU A 120 10.55 25.99 -18.50
N VAL A 121 10.00 24.98 -17.83
CA VAL A 121 9.23 23.92 -18.49
C VAL A 121 7.91 24.46 -19.04
N LEU A 122 7.20 25.30 -18.28
CA LEU A 122 5.98 25.96 -18.78
C LEU A 122 6.28 26.91 -19.94
N SER A 123 7.35 27.69 -19.84
CA SER A 123 7.81 28.59 -20.91
C SER A 123 8.13 27.80 -22.19
N ARG A 124 8.84 26.68 -22.08
CA ARG A 124 9.16 25.79 -23.21
C ARG A 124 7.89 25.21 -23.84
N LEU A 125 6.94 24.75 -23.03
CA LEU A 125 5.66 24.22 -23.51
C LEU A 125 4.86 25.28 -24.27
N HIS A 126 4.77 26.50 -23.74
CA HIS A 126 4.11 27.62 -24.42
C HIS A 126 4.80 27.98 -25.73
N GLY A 127 6.13 28.00 -25.77
CA GLY A 127 6.89 28.21 -27.00
C GLY A 127 6.61 27.14 -28.06
N CYS A 128 6.56 25.86 -27.67
CA CYS A 128 6.20 24.76 -28.57
C CYS A 128 4.77 24.88 -29.10
N ARG A 129 3.81 25.24 -28.24
CA ARG A 129 2.40 25.49 -28.66
C ARG A 129 2.31 26.62 -29.68
N ALA A 130 3.01 27.73 -29.44
CA ALA A 130 3.02 28.87 -30.36
C ALA A 130 3.62 28.48 -31.72
N ARG A 131 4.72 27.72 -31.72
CA ARG A 131 5.36 27.25 -32.94
C ARG A 131 4.46 26.29 -33.73
N LEU A 132 3.78 25.37 -33.03
CA LEU A 132 2.84 24.45 -33.66
C LEU A 132 1.59 25.16 -34.21
N ALA A 133 1.12 26.22 -33.53
CA ALA A 133 0.03 27.05 -34.04
C ALA A 133 0.41 27.78 -35.35
N GLN A 134 1.68 28.16 -35.51
CA GLN A 134 2.19 28.78 -36.75
C GLN A 134 2.45 27.77 -37.86
N ALA A 135 2.84 26.54 -37.51
CA ALA A 135 3.15 25.47 -38.47
C ALA A 135 2.61 24.11 -38.01
N PRO A 136 1.29 23.85 -38.15
CA PRO A 136 0.66 22.63 -37.63
C PRO A 136 1.17 21.33 -38.25
N GLY A 137 1.69 21.41 -39.48
CA GLY A 137 2.23 20.27 -40.22
C GLY A 137 3.75 20.07 -40.06
N ASP A 138 4.44 20.91 -39.29
CA ASP A 138 5.89 20.75 -39.08
C ASP A 138 6.16 19.53 -38.17
N PRO A 139 6.78 18.45 -38.70
CA PRO A 139 7.09 17.27 -37.89
C PRO A 139 8.10 17.59 -36.77
N GLY A 140 8.93 18.62 -36.92
CA GLY A 140 9.83 19.10 -35.88
C GLY A 140 9.08 19.77 -34.72
N ALA A 141 8.08 20.60 -35.01
CA ALA A 141 7.18 21.20 -34.02
C ALA A 141 6.36 20.16 -33.27
N LEU A 142 5.83 19.16 -33.96
CA LEU A 142 5.09 18.06 -33.33
C LEU A 142 5.98 17.28 -32.34
N ARG A 143 7.16 16.83 -32.77
CA ARG A 143 8.11 16.12 -31.88
C ARG A 143 8.54 16.97 -30.69
N ALA A 144 8.81 18.25 -30.91
CA ALA A 144 9.18 19.17 -29.84
C ALA A 144 8.04 19.38 -28.84
N MET A 145 6.79 19.43 -29.32
CA MET A 145 5.60 19.52 -28.47
C MET A 145 5.41 18.27 -27.62
N ASP A 146 5.59 17.07 -28.19
CA ASP A 146 5.48 15.81 -27.44
C ASP A 146 6.54 15.71 -26.33
N ASP A 147 7.79 16.05 -26.63
CA ASP A 147 8.88 16.10 -25.65
C ASP A 147 8.62 17.15 -24.53
N ALA A 148 8.17 18.34 -24.94
CA ALA A 148 7.80 19.40 -24.01
C ALA A 148 6.57 19.05 -23.17
N ALA A 149 5.65 18.21 -23.67
CA ALA A 149 4.48 17.73 -22.94
C ALA A 149 4.84 16.61 -21.95
N TYR A 150 5.79 15.75 -22.29
CA TYR A 150 6.22 14.65 -21.44
C TYR A 150 6.99 15.13 -20.20
N THR A 151 7.85 16.12 -20.38
CA THR A 151 8.69 16.69 -19.31
C THR A 151 7.91 17.11 -18.04
N PRO A 152 6.85 17.93 -18.10
CA PRO A 152 6.09 18.31 -16.90
C PRO A 152 5.35 17.12 -16.28
N CYS A 153 4.91 16.15 -17.09
CA CYS A 153 4.27 14.93 -16.58
C CYS A 153 5.22 14.14 -15.68
N VAL A 154 6.47 13.96 -16.10
CA VAL A 154 7.49 13.26 -15.30
C VAL A 154 7.88 14.07 -14.06
N LEU A 155 8.20 15.36 -14.23
CA LEU A 155 8.68 16.20 -13.14
C LEU A 155 7.66 16.38 -12.01
N LEU A 156 6.37 16.35 -12.34
CA LEU A 156 5.29 16.57 -11.38
C LEU A 156 4.54 15.28 -11.02
N GLY A 157 5.02 14.13 -11.49
CA GLY A 157 4.43 12.82 -11.23
C GLY A 157 2.98 12.68 -11.73
N GLN A 158 2.64 13.39 -12.82
CA GLN A 158 1.29 13.43 -13.35
C GLN A 158 1.13 12.54 -14.58
N PRO A 159 0.08 11.70 -14.66
CA PRO A 159 -0.14 10.81 -15.80
C PRO A 159 -0.72 11.53 -17.02
N ARG A 160 -1.11 12.81 -16.90
CA ARG A 160 -1.74 13.59 -17.97
C ARG A 160 -1.19 15.00 -17.99
N LEU A 161 -0.93 15.53 -19.19
CA LEU A 161 -0.40 16.88 -19.40
C LEU A 161 -1.23 17.97 -18.72
N ARG A 162 -2.57 17.91 -18.83
CA ARG A 162 -3.45 18.89 -18.19
C ARG A 162 -3.25 18.95 -16.67
N LEU A 163 -3.11 17.79 -16.03
CA LEU A 163 -2.87 17.70 -14.59
C LEU A 163 -1.48 18.23 -14.24
N ALA A 164 -0.48 17.94 -15.08
CA ALA A 164 0.87 18.47 -14.92
C ALA A 164 0.90 20.00 -14.99
N ILE A 165 0.19 20.61 -15.94
CA ILE A 165 0.10 22.07 -16.06
C ILE A 165 -0.56 22.68 -14.82
N SER A 166 -1.73 22.16 -14.40
CA SER A 166 -2.40 22.69 -13.21
C SER A 166 -1.58 22.54 -11.94
N ALA A 167 -0.84 21.43 -11.79
CA ALA A 167 0.08 21.24 -10.67
C ALA A 167 1.27 22.22 -10.71
N ALA A 168 1.80 22.51 -11.90
CA ALA A 168 2.87 23.48 -12.09
C ALA A 168 2.41 24.91 -11.73
N GLU A 169 1.24 25.32 -12.21
CA GLU A 169 0.66 26.63 -11.93
C GLU A 169 0.36 26.82 -10.44
N GLN A 170 -0.17 25.79 -9.79
CA GLN A 170 -0.39 25.79 -8.33
C GLN A 170 0.94 25.94 -7.58
N HIS A 171 1.97 25.20 -7.98
CA HIS A 171 3.31 25.27 -7.37
C HIS A 171 3.93 26.67 -7.46
N LEU A 172 3.72 27.38 -8.58
CA LEU A 172 4.17 28.77 -8.72
C LEU A 172 3.33 29.77 -7.91
N SER A 173 2.08 29.43 -7.61
CA SER A 173 1.14 30.30 -6.89
C SER A 173 1.28 30.17 -5.37
N ASP A 174 1.56 28.98 -4.86
CA ASP A 174 1.69 28.69 -3.42
C ASP A 174 2.90 29.38 -2.75
N LEU A 175 3.80 29.95 -3.55
CA LEU A 175 5.07 30.54 -3.10
C LEU A 175 5.17 32.06 -3.39
N ARG A 176 4.07 32.70 -3.83
CA ARG A 176 3.94 34.15 -4.01
C ARG A 176 3.06 34.76 -2.91
#